data_AF-A0A3B9SG00-F1
#
_entry.id   AF-A0A3B9SG00-F1
#
_cell.length_a   1.000
_cell.length_b   1.000
_cell.length_c   1.000
_cell.angle_alpha   90.00
_cell.angle_beta   90.00
_cell.angle_gamma   90.00
#
_symmetry.space_group_name_H-M   'P 1'
#
loop_
_entity.id
_entity.type
_entity.pdbx_description
1 polymer ?
#
loop_
_entity_poly.entity_id
_entity_poly.type
_entity_poly.pdbx_seq_one_letter_code
_entity_poly.pdbx_strand_id
1 'polypeptide(L)'
;MKRRLVALGIALVILAGLGGVYFLLDKKGTVSSELSSDTTESTTSLLQGVSGKTVVKSANIVSFSLKNQNGSLNAYKKDDKWYVEGLEDADFSQEALSMTAYALSDITAARTIDSPDDDIAKYGITEFSAKAIGKSEQGETVILTVGDETSDGKYRYVAVEGEKRIYMISSASAQYYMGSVDDYINKSVDSINADGITYIKVTRPEKDEIEIEYDPNNALTKGFSEGSGLAALIMNKPYENAIVYPFDLKEEMLSSLNELKPEKLVSAEKTDGKDYGLDKPKTHIELKDSENRSIIVDVGDSVTIENEVYRYARFNGKNEIFLTSAAVIADFENADASYIIQPFIALHPRSNVEKIEIKNKDKDYTVFFKTEGDKKIAVDDEGVKRDNRNTYINDKLIEKEKFSDFYEAVTGISFDDIITDYTIEGNVTAKIEYTLSNGETDSIEFHDYDSNFYITEKGKGAYMLVSKQDIRALVDYAQRLITEE
;
A
#
# COMPACT_ATOMS: atom_id res chain seq x y z
N MET A 1 16.77 33.29 37.17
CA MET A 1 18.03 33.35 36.37
C MET A 1 19.01 32.20 36.65
N LYS A 2 19.25 31.78 37.91
CA LYS A 2 20.23 30.70 38.22
C LYS A 2 19.93 29.33 37.56
N ARG A 3 18.66 28.91 37.45
CA ARG A 3 18.29 27.64 36.79
C ARG A 3 18.49 27.64 35.26
N ARG A 4 18.36 28.81 34.61
CA ARG A 4 18.61 28.95 33.16
C ARG A 4 20.12 28.98 32.84
N LEU A 5 20.96 29.47 33.75
CA LEU A 5 22.42 29.45 33.60
C LEU A 5 23.02 28.05 33.82
N VAL A 6 22.44 27.24 34.72
CA VAL A 6 22.85 25.83 34.91
C VAL A 6 22.47 24.98 33.69
N ALA A 7 21.28 25.19 33.12
CA ALA A 7 20.87 24.51 31.89
C ALA A 7 21.75 24.88 30.69
N LEU A 8 22.19 26.15 30.59
CA LEU A 8 23.12 26.61 29.55
C LEU A 8 24.53 25.99 29.72
N GLY A 9 24.99 25.85 30.96
CA GLY A 9 26.27 25.21 31.26
C GLY A 9 26.29 23.72 30.94
N ILE A 10 25.21 23.00 31.23
CA ILE A 10 25.07 21.58 30.90
C ILE A 10 24.97 21.39 29.37
N ALA A 11 24.25 22.27 28.66
CA ALA A 11 24.17 22.24 27.20
C ALA A 11 25.54 22.49 26.54
N LEU A 12 26.36 23.40 27.09
CA LEU A 12 27.72 23.67 26.60
C LEU A 12 28.69 22.50 26.84
N VAL A 13 28.56 21.78 27.96
CA VAL A 13 29.37 20.58 28.24
C VAL A 13 28.96 19.42 27.32
N ILE A 14 27.66 19.28 27.03
CA ILE A 14 27.16 18.29 26.06
C ILE A 14 27.63 18.65 24.63
N LEU A 15 27.60 19.92 24.24
CA LEU A 15 28.13 20.38 22.94
C LEU A 15 29.64 20.17 22.80
N ALA A 16 30.42 20.40 23.87
CA ALA A 16 31.85 20.12 23.88
C ALA A 16 32.14 18.60 23.83
N GLY A 17 31.30 17.79 24.49
CA GLY A 17 31.35 16.32 24.41
C GLY A 17 31.01 15.80 23.02
N LEU A 18 29.98 16.36 22.37
CA LEU A 18 29.59 16.02 21.00
C LEU A 18 30.65 16.48 19.98
N GLY A 19 31.27 17.65 20.17
CA GLY A 19 32.38 18.13 19.34
C GLY A 19 33.64 17.26 19.47
N GLY A 20 33.95 16.76 20.68
CA GLY A 20 35.04 15.83 20.91
C GLY A 20 34.80 14.45 20.30
N VAL A 21 33.56 13.97 20.31
CA VAL A 21 33.14 12.72 19.63
C VAL A 21 33.18 12.89 18.11
N TYR A 22 32.75 14.04 17.59
CA TYR A 22 32.84 14.38 16.16
C TYR A 22 34.29 14.39 15.66
N PHE A 23 35.21 15.03 16.40
CA PHE A 23 36.64 15.07 16.03
C PHE A 23 37.33 13.70 16.12
N LEU A 24 36.83 12.79 16.96
CA LEU A 24 37.35 11.41 17.05
C LEU A 24 36.75 10.49 15.98
N LEU A 25 35.56 10.79 15.46
CA LEU A 25 34.96 10.09 14.32
C LEU A 25 35.55 10.56 12.98
N ASP A 26 35.96 11.82 12.86
CA ASP A 26 36.63 12.38 11.67
C ASP A 26 38.03 11.76 11.42
N LYS A 27 38.69 11.23 12.46
CA LYS A 27 39.98 10.53 12.33
C LYS A 27 39.86 9.03 11.98
N LYS A 28 38.65 8.50 11.86
CA LYS A 28 38.39 7.15 11.35
C LYS A 28 37.43 7.22 10.15
N GLY A 29 37.97 7.75 9.07
CA GLY A 29 37.73 7.29 7.69
C GLY A 29 36.28 7.07 7.28
N THR A 30 35.58 8.16 6.96
CA THR A 30 34.52 8.12 5.93
C THR A 30 34.54 9.44 5.18
N VAL A 31 34.83 9.34 3.89
CA VAL A 31 34.83 10.43 2.93
C VAL A 31 33.38 10.85 2.68
N SER A 32 33.02 12.09 2.99
CA SER A 32 31.82 12.75 2.47
C SER A 32 32.25 13.77 1.42
N SER A 33 31.84 13.55 0.18
CA SER A 33 32.01 14.48 -0.94
C SER A 33 31.11 15.70 -0.79
N GLU A 34 31.67 16.89 -0.95
CA GLU A 34 30.92 18.11 -1.23
C GLU A 34 30.37 18.06 -2.67
N LEU A 35 29.10 18.45 -2.82
CA LEU A 35 28.50 18.76 -4.11
C LEU A 35 29.19 19.98 -4.73
N SER A 36 29.62 19.83 -5.98
CA SER A 36 29.82 20.93 -6.91
C SER A 36 29.24 20.53 -8.25
N SER A 37 28.29 21.34 -8.71
CA SER A 37 27.65 21.26 -10.01
C SER A 37 28.64 21.65 -11.12
N ASP A 38 29.00 20.71 -11.98
CA ASP A 38 29.30 21.04 -13.37
C ASP A 38 28.95 19.85 -14.28
N THR A 39 28.07 20.11 -15.24
CA THR A 39 27.51 19.14 -16.16
C THR A 39 28.54 18.81 -17.23
N THR A 40 29.24 17.69 -17.05
CA THR A 40 29.93 16.99 -18.15
C THR A 40 29.66 15.51 -18.03
N GLU A 41 29.16 14.93 -19.12
CA GLU A 41 28.87 13.50 -19.28
C GLU A 41 30.04 12.65 -18.75
N SER A 42 29.87 12.12 -17.56
CA SER A 42 30.74 11.12 -16.98
C SER A 42 29.98 9.81 -17.00
N THR A 43 30.26 8.97 -18.01
CA THR A 43 29.96 7.54 -17.95
C THR A 43 30.84 6.94 -16.85
N THR A 44 30.40 7.05 -15.61
CA THR A 44 31.04 6.43 -14.45
C THR A 44 31.00 4.92 -14.69
N SER A 45 32.16 4.32 -14.94
CA SER A 45 32.31 2.87 -15.03
C SER A 45 31.71 2.23 -13.77
N LEU A 46 30.58 1.54 -13.93
CA LEU A 46 29.82 0.89 -12.85
C LEU A 46 30.55 -0.35 -12.28
N LEU A 47 31.79 -0.62 -12.73
CA LEU A 47 32.64 -1.73 -12.30
C LEU A 47 33.83 -1.26 -11.43
N GLN A 48 33.82 -0.03 -10.90
CA GLN A 48 34.91 0.45 -10.04
C GLN A 48 34.99 -0.35 -8.73
N GLY A 49 36.07 -1.11 -8.57
CA GLY A 49 36.41 -1.78 -7.31
C GLY A 49 37.30 -3.01 -7.43
N VAL A 50 37.44 -3.61 -8.62
CA VAL A 50 38.35 -4.75 -8.81
C VAL A 50 39.70 -4.24 -9.31
N SER A 51 40.72 -4.27 -8.45
CA SER A 51 42.11 -4.22 -8.92
C SER A 51 42.36 -5.50 -9.71
N GLY A 52 42.29 -5.42 -11.04
CA GLY A 52 42.29 -6.58 -11.92
C GLY A 52 42.77 -6.23 -13.31
N LYS A 53 43.04 -7.26 -14.10
CA LYS A 53 43.46 -7.13 -15.50
C LYS A 53 42.22 -7.27 -16.38
N THR A 54 41.99 -6.33 -17.30
CA THR A 54 40.99 -6.49 -18.36
C THR A 54 41.36 -7.70 -19.23
N VAL A 55 40.45 -8.65 -19.35
CA VAL A 55 40.62 -9.91 -20.11
C VAL A 55 39.76 -9.94 -21.36
N VAL A 56 38.63 -9.24 -21.34
CA VAL A 56 37.81 -9.00 -22.53
C VAL A 56 37.56 -7.51 -22.65
N LYS A 57 37.75 -6.99 -23.87
CA LYS A 57 37.32 -5.66 -24.26
C LYS A 57 36.78 -5.74 -25.68
N SER A 58 35.46 -5.66 -25.84
CA SER A 58 34.79 -5.67 -27.14
C SER A 58 34.09 -4.34 -27.39
N ALA A 59 33.85 -4.03 -28.65
CA ALA A 59 32.93 -2.96 -29.04
C ALA A 59 31.51 -3.22 -28.50
N ASN A 60 30.66 -2.21 -28.60
CA ASN A 60 29.29 -2.22 -28.09
C ASN A 60 28.54 -3.54 -28.40
N ILE A 61 28.16 -4.29 -27.37
CA ILE A 61 27.42 -5.54 -27.48
C ILE A 61 25.97 -5.22 -27.86
N VAL A 62 25.50 -5.75 -29.00
CA VAL A 62 24.16 -5.50 -29.56
C VAL A 62 23.25 -6.73 -29.49
N SER A 63 23.80 -7.90 -29.18
CA SER A 63 23.00 -9.08 -28.84
C SER A 63 23.77 -9.97 -27.88
N PHE A 64 23.05 -10.70 -27.03
CA PHE A 64 23.64 -11.70 -26.19
C PHE A 64 22.72 -12.91 -25.98
N SER A 65 23.33 -14.05 -25.66
CA SER A 65 22.64 -15.28 -25.32
C SER A 65 23.18 -15.82 -24.00
N LEU A 66 22.27 -16.13 -23.08
CA LEU A 66 22.57 -16.80 -21.81
C LEU A 66 21.95 -18.20 -21.85
N LYS A 67 22.70 -19.20 -21.42
CA LYS A 67 22.21 -20.56 -21.23
C LYS A 67 22.74 -21.11 -19.92
N ASN A 68 21.86 -21.51 -19.03
CA ASN A 68 22.22 -22.05 -17.72
C ASN A 68 21.14 -23.04 -17.25
N GLN A 69 21.28 -23.57 -16.03
CA GLN A 69 20.33 -24.51 -15.45
C GLN A 69 18.90 -23.94 -15.27
N ASN A 70 18.76 -22.62 -15.25
CA ASN A 70 17.48 -21.92 -15.09
C ASN A 70 16.82 -21.58 -16.44
N GLY A 71 17.44 -21.93 -17.58
CA GLY A 71 16.87 -21.76 -18.91
C GLY A 71 17.82 -21.12 -19.91
N SER A 72 17.23 -20.50 -20.94
CA SER A 72 17.97 -19.76 -21.96
C SER A 72 17.27 -18.45 -22.28
N LEU A 73 18.06 -17.43 -22.60
CA LEU A 73 17.58 -16.10 -22.96
C LEU A 73 18.43 -15.56 -24.10
N ASN A 74 17.79 -15.16 -25.19
CA ASN A 74 18.44 -14.51 -26.33
C ASN A 74 17.93 -13.09 -26.43
N ALA A 75 18.78 -12.12 -26.10
CA ALA A 75 18.45 -10.71 -26.18
C ALA A 75 19.13 -10.05 -27.38
N TYR A 76 18.43 -9.13 -28.02
CA TYR A 76 18.96 -8.32 -29.11
C TYR A 76 18.50 -6.88 -29.00
N LYS A 77 19.34 -5.96 -29.46
CA LYS A 77 19.07 -4.53 -29.48
C LYS A 77 18.57 -4.13 -30.87
N LYS A 78 17.44 -3.44 -30.92
CA LYS A 78 16.84 -2.86 -32.13
C LYS A 78 16.27 -1.49 -31.81
N ASP A 79 16.55 -0.49 -32.64
CA ASP A 79 16.06 0.89 -32.46
C ASP A 79 16.32 1.43 -31.04
N ASP A 80 17.54 1.21 -30.55
CA ASP A 80 18.01 1.53 -29.20
C ASP A 80 17.31 0.86 -28.00
N LYS A 81 16.39 -0.08 -28.24
CA LYS A 81 15.72 -0.88 -27.21
C LYS A 81 16.14 -2.35 -27.26
N TRP A 82 16.24 -2.99 -26.10
CA TRP A 82 16.46 -4.41 -25.97
C TRP A 82 15.14 -5.19 -26.01
N TYR A 83 15.17 -6.30 -26.74
CA TYR A 83 14.11 -7.29 -26.86
C TYR A 83 14.67 -8.67 -26.53
N VAL A 84 13.80 -9.59 -26.12
CA VAL A 84 14.12 -11.01 -25.98
C VAL A 84 13.39 -11.77 -27.09
N GLU A 85 14.14 -12.59 -27.82
CA GLU A 85 13.64 -13.35 -28.96
C GLU A 85 12.46 -14.26 -28.56
N GLY A 86 11.34 -14.10 -29.25
CA GLY A 86 10.09 -14.83 -28.99
C GLY A 86 9.25 -14.27 -27.84
N LEU A 87 9.71 -13.21 -27.17
CA LEU A 87 9.04 -12.54 -26.05
C LEU A 87 9.00 -11.02 -26.27
N GLU A 88 8.87 -10.57 -27.52
CA GLU A 88 8.97 -9.15 -27.88
C GLU A 88 7.86 -8.28 -27.28
N ASP A 89 6.72 -8.89 -26.92
CA ASP A 89 5.57 -8.25 -26.29
C ASP A 89 5.68 -8.14 -24.75
N ALA A 90 6.73 -8.71 -24.16
CA ALA A 90 6.94 -8.68 -22.71
C ALA A 90 7.73 -7.42 -22.28
N ASP A 91 7.41 -6.91 -21.10
CA ASP A 91 8.02 -5.75 -20.47
C ASP A 91 9.30 -6.14 -19.73
N PHE A 92 10.43 -6.11 -20.45
CA PHE A 92 11.75 -6.35 -19.87
C PHE A 92 12.41 -5.08 -19.34
N SER A 93 13.12 -5.22 -18.22
CA SER A 93 14.03 -4.23 -17.66
C SER A 93 15.18 -3.93 -18.63
N GLN A 94 15.08 -2.77 -19.29
CA GLN A 94 16.09 -2.28 -20.22
C GLN A 94 17.43 -2.04 -19.54
N GLU A 95 17.41 -1.65 -18.27
CA GLU A 95 18.59 -1.47 -17.44
C GLU A 95 19.32 -2.80 -17.22
N ALA A 96 18.60 -3.84 -16.77
CA ALA A 96 19.20 -5.16 -16.52
C ALA A 96 19.82 -5.77 -17.78
N LEU A 97 19.12 -5.69 -18.92
CA LEU A 97 19.62 -6.15 -20.22
C LEU A 97 20.86 -5.35 -20.65
N SER A 98 20.84 -4.02 -20.50
CA SER A 98 21.98 -3.16 -20.83
C SER A 98 23.20 -3.41 -19.95
N MET A 99 23.00 -3.60 -18.64
CA MET A 99 24.08 -3.94 -17.71
C MET A 99 24.73 -5.28 -18.07
N THR A 100 23.94 -6.27 -18.48
CA THR A 100 24.46 -7.57 -18.92
C THR A 100 25.29 -7.45 -20.19
N ALA A 101 24.80 -6.71 -21.19
CA ALA A 101 25.54 -6.43 -22.41
C ALA A 101 26.85 -5.67 -22.12
N TYR A 102 26.82 -4.69 -21.22
CA TYR A 102 28.01 -3.96 -20.79
C TYR A 102 29.01 -4.87 -20.07
N ALA A 103 28.55 -5.73 -19.16
CA ALA A 103 29.40 -6.70 -18.48
C ALA A 103 30.13 -7.64 -19.46
N LEU A 104 29.44 -8.08 -20.52
CA LEU A 104 30.06 -8.88 -21.60
C LEU A 104 31.07 -8.10 -22.45
N SER A 105 30.95 -6.76 -22.51
CA SER A 105 31.85 -5.91 -23.29
C SER A 105 33.17 -5.61 -22.58
N ASP A 106 33.19 -5.62 -21.25
CA ASP A 106 34.35 -5.30 -20.41
C ASP A 106 34.44 -6.24 -19.21
N ILE A 107 35.28 -7.27 -19.35
CA ILE A 107 35.49 -8.27 -18.30
C ILE A 107 36.85 -8.03 -17.67
N THR A 108 36.84 -7.83 -16.36
CA THR A 108 38.06 -7.66 -15.56
C THR A 108 38.23 -8.85 -14.62
N ALA A 109 39.39 -9.51 -14.71
CA ALA A 109 39.76 -10.62 -13.85
C ALA A 109 40.62 -10.13 -12.68
N ALA A 110 40.28 -10.55 -11.47
CA ALA A 110 41.10 -10.36 -10.29
C ALA A 110 42.36 -11.25 -10.32
N ARG A 111 42.23 -12.44 -10.92
CA ARG A 111 43.34 -13.39 -11.07
C ARG A 111 43.22 -14.18 -12.36
N THR A 112 44.37 -14.59 -12.89
CA THR A 112 44.52 -15.47 -14.04
C THR A 112 45.23 -16.76 -13.63
N ILE A 113 44.79 -17.88 -14.18
CA ILE A 113 45.39 -19.20 -14.09
C ILE A 113 45.90 -19.53 -15.49
N ASP A 114 47.20 -19.30 -15.71
CA ASP A 114 47.84 -19.38 -17.05
C ASP A 114 47.98 -20.80 -17.59
N SER A 115 48.06 -21.78 -16.69
CA SER A 115 48.23 -23.20 -17.01
C SER A 115 47.29 -24.02 -16.13
N PRO A 116 45.97 -23.99 -16.38
CA PRO A 116 45.08 -24.92 -15.70
C PRO A 116 45.52 -26.35 -16.07
N ASP A 117 45.45 -27.27 -15.11
CA ASP A 117 45.61 -28.70 -15.42
C ASP A 117 44.56 -29.10 -16.47
N ASP A 118 44.80 -30.19 -17.20
CA ASP A 118 43.87 -30.68 -18.25
C ASP A 118 42.44 -30.91 -17.74
N ASP A 119 42.30 -31.14 -16.43
CA ASP A 119 41.02 -31.23 -15.74
C ASP A 119 40.51 -29.84 -15.30
N ILE A 120 39.87 -29.13 -16.24
CA ILE A 120 39.20 -27.85 -15.96
C ILE A 120 37.86 -28.03 -15.21
N ALA A 121 37.35 -29.25 -15.13
CA ALA A 121 36.09 -29.54 -14.44
C ALA A 121 36.18 -29.30 -12.93
N LYS A 122 37.40 -29.38 -12.35
CA LYS A 122 37.66 -28.99 -10.94
C LYS A 122 37.37 -27.52 -10.63
N TYR A 123 37.18 -26.68 -11.64
CA TYR A 123 36.77 -25.28 -11.52
C TYR A 123 35.28 -25.08 -11.82
N GLY A 124 34.49 -26.16 -11.91
CA GLY A 124 33.08 -26.12 -12.26
C GLY A 124 32.81 -25.82 -13.74
N ILE A 125 33.82 -25.93 -14.60
CA ILE A 125 33.71 -25.66 -16.04
C ILE A 125 33.43 -26.99 -16.75
N THR A 126 32.15 -27.22 -17.05
CA THR A 126 31.59 -28.46 -17.60
C THR A 126 30.58 -28.12 -18.71
N GLU A 127 29.98 -29.14 -19.33
CA GLU A 127 28.92 -28.96 -20.33
C GLU A 127 27.60 -28.39 -19.76
N PHE A 128 27.41 -28.48 -18.44
CA PHE A 128 26.23 -27.97 -17.73
C PHE A 128 26.43 -26.56 -17.15
N SER A 129 27.63 -26.01 -17.28
CA SER A 129 27.98 -24.67 -16.80
C SER A 129 27.19 -23.60 -17.54
N ALA A 130 27.00 -22.46 -16.87
CA ALA A 130 26.37 -21.31 -17.51
C ALA A 130 27.27 -20.81 -18.66
N LYS A 131 26.65 -20.59 -19.82
CA LYS A 131 27.30 -20.08 -21.02
C LYS A 131 26.71 -18.72 -21.36
N ALA A 132 27.57 -17.73 -21.56
CA ALA A 132 27.19 -16.40 -22.00
C ALA A 132 27.91 -16.05 -23.30
N ILE A 133 27.16 -15.56 -24.28
CA ILE A 133 27.65 -15.23 -25.62
C ILE A 133 27.25 -13.79 -25.89
N GLY A 134 28.22 -12.89 -26.09
CA GLY A 134 27.98 -11.52 -26.53
C GLY A 134 28.42 -11.34 -27.98
N LYS A 135 27.66 -10.60 -28.77
CA LYS A 135 28.06 -10.17 -30.12
C LYS A 135 28.03 -8.66 -30.23
N SER A 136 29.14 -8.10 -30.71
CA SER A 136 29.25 -6.67 -30.95
C SER A 136 28.63 -6.27 -32.29
N GLU A 137 28.36 -4.98 -32.45
CA GLU A 137 27.91 -4.39 -33.72
C GLU A 137 28.87 -4.67 -34.89
N GLN A 138 30.16 -4.85 -34.57
CA GLN A 138 31.23 -5.12 -35.55
C GLN A 138 31.37 -6.62 -35.88
N GLY A 139 30.54 -7.47 -35.27
CA GLY A 139 30.55 -8.93 -35.47
C GLY A 139 31.55 -9.68 -34.58
N GLU A 140 32.25 -9.01 -33.67
CA GLU A 140 33.09 -9.69 -32.68
C GLU A 140 32.22 -10.51 -31.75
N THR A 141 32.67 -11.73 -31.41
CA THR A 141 31.93 -12.63 -30.53
C THR A 141 32.77 -12.95 -29.29
N VAL A 142 32.19 -12.73 -28.12
CA VAL A 142 32.74 -13.12 -26.81
C VAL A 142 31.96 -14.33 -26.33
N ILE A 143 32.63 -15.40 -25.95
CA ILE A 143 31.99 -16.60 -25.40
C ILE A 143 32.63 -16.96 -24.07
N LEU A 144 31.81 -16.97 -23.02
CA LEU A 144 32.20 -17.27 -21.66
C LEU A 144 31.54 -18.57 -21.20
N THR A 145 32.31 -19.38 -20.49
CA THR A 145 31.78 -20.47 -19.67
C THR A 145 32.05 -20.13 -18.21
N VAL A 146 31.00 -20.08 -17.40
CA VAL A 146 31.02 -19.65 -16.01
C VAL A 146 30.94 -20.89 -15.11
N GLY A 147 32.00 -21.11 -14.33
CA GLY A 147 32.14 -22.25 -13.44
C GLY A 147 31.79 -21.95 -11.99
N ASP A 148 32.45 -22.67 -11.09
CA ASP A 148 32.14 -22.66 -9.67
C ASP A 148 32.54 -21.36 -8.99
N GLU A 149 31.78 -21.03 -7.96
CA GLU A 149 32.16 -19.99 -7.02
C GLU A 149 33.30 -20.49 -6.12
N THR A 150 34.23 -19.60 -5.82
CA THR A 150 35.31 -19.85 -4.88
C THR A 150 34.79 -20.08 -3.47
N SER A 151 35.52 -20.83 -2.65
CA SER A 151 35.11 -21.17 -1.29
C SER A 151 34.90 -19.97 -0.35
N ASP A 152 35.46 -18.80 -0.68
CA ASP A 152 35.26 -17.56 0.07
C ASP A 152 34.11 -16.68 -0.47
N GLY A 153 33.43 -17.13 -1.52
CA GLY A 153 32.27 -16.46 -2.13
C GLY A 153 32.60 -15.18 -2.92
N LYS A 154 33.87 -14.81 -3.07
CA LYS A 154 34.24 -13.51 -3.66
C LYS A 154 34.35 -13.55 -5.18
N TYR A 155 34.76 -14.69 -5.71
CA TYR A 155 35.06 -14.84 -7.13
C TYR A 155 34.42 -16.08 -7.71
N ARG A 156 34.27 -16.06 -9.04
CA ARG A 156 33.83 -17.20 -9.85
C ARG A 156 34.83 -17.49 -10.95
N TYR A 157 35.05 -18.77 -11.21
CA TYR A 157 35.91 -19.20 -12.31
C TYR A 157 35.22 -18.99 -13.65
N VAL A 158 35.94 -18.44 -14.64
CA VAL A 158 35.43 -18.19 -15.99
C VAL A 158 36.47 -18.61 -17.02
N ALA A 159 36.05 -19.36 -18.03
CA ALA A 159 36.83 -19.62 -19.24
C ALA A 159 36.31 -18.75 -20.39
N VAL A 160 37.24 -18.15 -21.13
CA VAL A 160 36.95 -17.42 -22.38
C VAL A 160 37.30 -18.32 -23.55
N GLU A 161 36.39 -18.47 -24.50
CA GLU A 161 36.61 -19.34 -25.66
C GLU A 161 37.82 -18.88 -26.49
N GLY A 162 38.64 -19.83 -26.95
CA GLY A 162 39.88 -19.56 -27.67
C GLY A 162 41.10 -19.30 -26.78
N GLU A 163 40.91 -19.16 -25.47
CA GLU A 163 41.99 -18.99 -24.50
C GLU A 163 42.32 -20.29 -23.76
N LYS A 164 43.61 -20.48 -23.44
CA LYS A 164 44.09 -21.61 -22.62
C LYS A 164 44.19 -21.25 -21.13
N ARG A 165 43.39 -20.29 -20.67
CA ARG A 165 43.46 -19.69 -19.34
C ARG A 165 42.12 -19.77 -18.65
N ILE A 166 42.15 -19.83 -17.33
CA ILE A 166 40.97 -19.65 -16.48
C ILE A 166 41.13 -18.35 -15.70
N TYR A 167 40.04 -17.60 -15.60
CA TYR A 167 39.98 -16.32 -14.93
C TYR A 167 39.15 -16.43 -13.65
N MET A 168 39.50 -15.62 -12.65
CA MET A 168 38.67 -15.38 -11.49
C MET A 168 38.11 -13.97 -11.61
N ILE A 169 36.81 -13.86 -11.86
CA ILE A 169 36.09 -12.58 -11.86
C ILE A 169 35.28 -12.46 -10.59
N SER A 170 34.87 -11.24 -10.20
CA SER A 170 34.03 -11.08 -9.01
C SER A 170 32.72 -11.86 -9.17
N SER A 171 32.23 -12.49 -8.09
CA SER A 171 30.96 -13.21 -8.11
C SER A 171 29.79 -12.30 -8.50
N ALA A 172 29.81 -11.04 -8.04
CA ALA A 172 28.84 -10.02 -8.42
C ALA A 172 28.86 -9.70 -9.92
N SER A 173 30.02 -9.70 -10.58
CA SER A 173 30.08 -9.56 -12.05
C SER A 173 29.62 -10.82 -12.77
N ALA A 174 29.90 -12.00 -12.22
CA ALA A 174 29.51 -13.27 -12.83
C ALA A 174 27.98 -13.48 -12.83
N GLN A 175 27.25 -12.85 -11.91
CA GLN A 175 25.79 -12.99 -11.79
C GLN A 175 25.04 -12.56 -13.06
N TYR A 176 25.57 -11.55 -13.78
CA TYR A 176 24.97 -11.07 -15.04
C TYR A 176 24.96 -12.14 -16.14
N TYR A 177 25.76 -13.18 -16.03
CA TYR A 177 25.88 -14.26 -17.02
C TYR A 177 25.03 -15.48 -16.67
N MET A 178 24.36 -15.44 -15.52
CA MET A 178 23.65 -16.57 -14.91
C MET A 178 22.17 -16.28 -14.67
N GLY A 179 21.67 -15.15 -15.17
CA GLY A 179 20.28 -14.77 -15.09
C GLY A 179 19.36 -15.70 -15.88
N SER A 180 18.13 -15.81 -15.40
CA SER A 180 16.96 -16.40 -16.05
C SER A 180 16.08 -15.30 -16.64
N VAL A 181 15.05 -15.66 -17.41
CA VAL A 181 14.08 -14.68 -17.95
C VAL A 181 13.43 -13.85 -16.83
N ASP A 182 13.18 -14.46 -15.67
CA ASP A 182 12.59 -13.80 -14.50
C ASP A 182 13.46 -12.66 -13.94
N ASP A 183 14.79 -12.75 -14.07
CA ASP A 183 15.72 -11.73 -13.59
C ASP A 183 15.73 -10.48 -14.48
N TYR A 184 15.21 -10.59 -15.70
CA TYR A 184 15.18 -9.49 -16.67
C TYR A 184 13.78 -8.87 -16.83
N ILE A 185 12.72 -9.50 -16.33
CA ILE A 185 11.37 -8.96 -16.47
C ILE A 185 11.19 -7.73 -15.55
N ASN A 186 10.47 -6.72 -16.03
CA ASN A 186 10.15 -5.54 -15.23
C ASN A 186 9.04 -5.85 -14.23
N LYS A 187 9.42 -6.08 -12.97
CA LYS A 187 8.49 -6.32 -11.85
C LYS A 187 8.00 -5.04 -11.17
N SER A 188 8.33 -3.86 -11.70
CA SER A 188 7.95 -2.58 -11.10
C SER A 188 6.44 -2.33 -11.27
N VAL A 189 5.81 -1.93 -10.17
CA VAL A 189 4.43 -1.46 -10.10
C VAL A 189 4.40 -0.16 -9.30
N ASP A 190 3.36 0.65 -9.50
CA ASP A 190 3.19 1.87 -8.71
C ASP A 190 2.98 1.53 -7.23
N SER A 191 3.74 2.19 -6.36
CA SER A 191 3.57 2.08 -4.92
C SER A 191 2.40 2.96 -4.48
N ILE A 192 1.24 2.36 -4.23
CA ILE A 192 0.04 3.09 -3.77
C ILE A 192 0.23 3.57 -2.33
N ASN A 193 -0.06 4.84 -2.06
CA ASN A 193 -0.09 5.37 -0.70
C ASN A 193 -1.45 5.11 -0.04
N ALA A 194 -1.49 4.21 0.94
CA ALA A 194 -2.71 3.88 1.69
C ALA A 194 -3.34 5.11 2.40
N ASP A 195 -2.53 6.03 2.92
CA ASP A 195 -3.04 7.23 3.61
C ASP A 195 -3.64 8.25 2.62
N GLY A 196 -3.30 8.13 1.35
CA GLY A 196 -3.79 8.96 0.26
C GLY A 196 -4.78 8.24 -0.65
N ILE A 197 -5.38 7.13 -0.22
CA ILE A 197 -6.27 6.34 -1.08
C ILE A 197 -7.49 7.15 -1.52
N THR A 198 -7.82 7.10 -2.81
CA THR A 198 -8.95 7.83 -3.41
C THR A 198 -9.94 6.92 -4.10
N TYR A 199 -9.54 5.71 -4.48
CA TYR A 199 -10.42 4.74 -5.09
C TYR A 199 -9.99 3.33 -4.72
N ILE A 200 -10.97 2.49 -4.38
CA ILE A 200 -10.80 1.05 -4.20
C ILE A 200 -11.97 0.37 -4.88
N LYS A 201 -11.66 -0.65 -5.67
CA LYS A 201 -12.67 -1.61 -6.12
C LYS A 201 -12.13 -3.02 -6.01
N VAL A 202 -12.90 -3.89 -5.35
CA VAL A 202 -12.61 -5.31 -5.23
C VAL A 202 -13.81 -6.12 -5.63
N THR A 203 -13.66 -6.90 -6.70
CA THR A 203 -14.68 -7.83 -7.19
C THR A 203 -14.27 -9.26 -6.89
N ARG A 204 -15.18 -10.03 -6.31
CA ARG A 204 -14.99 -11.43 -5.90
C ARG A 204 -16.23 -12.21 -6.35
N PRO A 205 -16.13 -13.27 -7.17
CA PRO A 205 -17.32 -13.94 -7.71
C PRO A 205 -18.31 -14.49 -6.67
N GLU A 206 -17.84 -14.82 -5.46
CA GLU A 206 -18.64 -15.43 -4.39
C GLU A 206 -18.91 -14.49 -3.20
N LYS A 207 -18.54 -13.21 -3.29
CA LYS A 207 -18.74 -12.22 -2.24
C LYS A 207 -19.23 -10.90 -2.84
N ASP A 208 -19.76 -10.03 -1.98
CA ASP A 208 -20.14 -8.69 -2.40
C ASP A 208 -18.94 -7.91 -2.95
N GLU A 209 -19.20 -7.14 -4.01
CA GLU A 209 -18.24 -6.18 -4.54
C GLU A 209 -18.08 -5.04 -3.54
N ILE A 210 -16.82 -4.68 -3.24
CA ILE A 210 -16.50 -3.49 -2.47
C ILE A 210 -16.08 -2.41 -3.44
N GLU A 211 -16.77 -1.28 -3.43
CA GLU A 211 -16.38 -0.10 -4.20
C GLU A 211 -16.43 1.13 -3.29
N ILE A 212 -15.30 1.82 -3.17
CA ILE A 212 -15.11 2.97 -2.28
C ILE A 212 -14.46 4.08 -3.09
N GLU A 213 -14.96 5.30 -2.94
CA GLU A 213 -14.39 6.49 -3.57
C GLU A 213 -14.22 7.64 -2.59
N TYR A 214 -13.23 8.48 -2.86
CA TYR A 214 -13.07 9.76 -2.21
C TYR A 214 -14.00 10.79 -2.86
N ASP A 215 -14.99 11.28 -2.11
CA ASP A 215 -15.86 12.37 -2.52
C ASP A 215 -15.88 13.49 -1.46
N PRO A 216 -15.08 14.54 -1.64
CA PRO A 216 -15.02 15.67 -0.70
C PRO A 216 -16.27 16.55 -0.73
N ASN A 217 -17.11 16.40 -1.75
CA ASN A 217 -18.34 17.18 -1.90
C ASN A 217 -19.59 16.40 -1.47
N ASN A 218 -19.44 15.13 -1.07
CA ASN A 218 -20.55 14.34 -0.58
C ASN A 218 -21.14 15.00 0.68
N ALA A 219 -22.46 15.22 0.68
CA ALA A 219 -23.14 15.88 1.78
C ALA A 219 -22.96 15.14 3.12
N LEU A 220 -22.83 13.80 3.08
CA LEU A 220 -22.68 12.96 4.26
C LEU A 220 -21.29 13.08 4.92
N THR A 221 -20.24 13.26 4.12
CA THR A 221 -18.86 13.35 4.63
C THR A 221 -18.40 14.78 4.85
N LYS A 222 -19.03 15.79 4.24
CA LYS A 222 -18.59 17.20 4.33
C LYS A 222 -18.40 17.70 5.77
N GLY A 223 -19.37 17.44 6.65
CA GLY A 223 -19.27 17.84 8.06
C GLY A 223 -18.21 17.05 8.84
N PHE A 224 -17.99 15.79 8.45
CA PHE A 224 -17.01 14.90 9.04
C PHE A 224 -15.58 15.26 8.63
N SER A 225 -15.33 15.49 7.33
CA SER A 225 -14.01 15.81 6.77
C SER A 225 -13.53 17.21 7.15
N GLU A 226 -14.39 18.22 7.09
CA GLU A 226 -14.06 19.61 7.46
C GLU A 226 -13.71 19.75 8.95
N GLY A 227 -14.27 18.89 9.82
CA GLY A 227 -14.08 18.94 11.27
C GLY A 227 -12.99 18.02 11.82
N SER A 228 -12.76 16.87 11.20
CA SER A 228 -11.79 15.85 11.67
C SER A 228 -10.47 15.86 10.91
N GLY A 229 -10.43 16.43 9.70
CA GLY A 229 -9.30 16.30 8.77
C GLY A 229 -9.16 14.89 8.17
N LEU A 230 -10.10 13.99 8.42
CA LEU A 230 -10.13 12.65 7.83
C LEU A 230 -10.60 12.68 6.38
N ALA A 231 -10.15 11.68 5.61
CA ALA A 231 -10.54 11.53 4.22
C ALA A 231 -12.05 11.29 4.08
N ALA A 232 -12.66 11.96 3.11
CA ALA A 232 -14.07 11.87 2.79
C ALA A 232 -14.35 10.64 1.91
N LEU A 233 -14.19 9.44 2.46
CA LEU A 233 -14.42 8.18 1.75
C LEU A 233 -15.88 7.71 1.89
N ILE A 234 -16.48 7.37 0.76
CA ILE A 234 -17.85 6.86 0.64
C ILE A 234 -17.79 5.48 -0.01
N MET A 235 -18.54 4.54 0.55
CA MET A 235 -18.80 3.26 -0.05
C MET A 235 -19.97 3.38 -1.05
N ASN A 236 -19.75 2.85 -2.24
CA ASN A 236 -20.75 2.72 -3.30
C ASN A 236 -21.32 1.30 -3.36
N LYS A 237 -20.54 0.29 -2.94
CA LYS A 237 -20.98 -1.10 -2.83
C LYS A 237 -20.28 -1.81 -1.66
N PRO A 238 -20.96 -2.77 -0.98
CA PRO A 238 -22.38 -3.11 -1.16
C PRO A 238 -23.34 -2.08 -0.55
N TYR A 239 -22.84 -1.19 0.31
CA TYR A 239 -23.66 -0.23 1.06
C TYR A 239 -23.60 1.15 0.42
N GLU A 240 -24.57 1.47 -0.44
CA GLU A 240 -24.60 2.73 -1.20
C GLU A 240 -24.68 3.95 -0.25
N ASN A 241 -23.71 4.86 -0.35
CA ASN A 241 -23.54 6.05 0.48
C ASN A 241 -23.15 5.80 1.95
N ALA A 242 -22.62 4.62 2.30
CA ALA A 242 -22.08 4.42 3.64
C ALA A 242 -20.75 5.19 3.82
N ILE A 243 -20.59 5.85 4.96
CA ILE A 243 -19.34 6.56 5.29
C ILE A 243 -18.28 5.53 5.68
N VAL A 244 -17.11 5.60 5.04
CA VAL A 244 -15.97 4.71 5.33
C VAL A 244 -15.05 5.37 6.34
N TYR A 245 -14.61 4.61 7.34
CA TYR A 245 -13.62 5.09 8.29
C TYR A 245 -12.21 4.75 7.80
N PRO A 246 -11.33 5.74 7.52
CA PRO A 246 -10.03 5.46 6.90
C PRO A 246 -9.12 4.55 7.72
N PHE A 247 -9.24 4.59 9.05
CA PHE A 247 -8.47 3.74 9.95
C PHE A 247 -8.87 2.27 9.79
N ASP A 248 -10.16 1.97 9.86
CA ASP A 248 -10.67 0.60 9.74
C ASP A 248 -10.42 0.06 8.33
N LEU A 249 -10.58 0.89 7.28
CA LEU A 249 -10.18 0.52 5.92
C LEU A 249 -8.71 0.07 5.85
N LYS A 250 -7.83 0.81 6.52
CA LYS A 250 -6.40 0.52 6.51
C LYS A 250 -6.08 -0.78 7.25
N GLU A 251 -6.70 -1.01 8.40
CA GLU A 251 -6.49 -2.23 9.19
C GLU A 251 -7.08 -3.46 8.49
N GLU A 252 -8.30 -3.36 7.97
CA GLU A 252 -9.03 -4.51 7.40
C GLU A 252 -8.55 -4.89 5.99
N MET A 253 -8.09 -3.93 5.19
CA MET A 253 -7.92 -4.14 3.74
C MET A 253 -6.58 -3.67 3.18
N LEU A 254 -5.95 -2.63 3.75
CA LEU A 254 -4.73 -2.04 3.20
C LEU A 254 -3.47 -2.34 4.04
N SER A 255 -3.58 -3.24 5.02
CA SER A 255 -2.51 -3.51 5.99
C SER A 255 -1.21 -3.98 5.32
N SER A 256 -1.34 -4.81 4.29
CA SER A 256 -0.23 -5.39 3.53
C SER A 256 -0.02 -4.74 2.15
N LEU A 257 -0.60 -3.56 1.91
CA LEU A 257 -0.63 -2.95 0.57
C LEU A 257 0.77 -2.75 -0.04
N ASN A 258 1.78 -2.41 0.77
CA ASN A 258 3.15 -2.22 0.31
C ASN A 258 3.82 -3.50 -0.22
N GLU A 259 3.25 -4.66 0.07
CA GLU A 259 3.73 -5.97 -0.38
C GLU A 259 3.00 -6.44 -1.65
N LEU A 260 1.98 -5.72 -2.13
CA LEU A 260 1.24 -6.05 -3.35
C LEU A 260 2.10 -5.77 -4.60
N LYS A 261 2.87 -6.77 -5.02
CA LYS A 261 3.78 -6.67 -6.17
C LYS A 261 4.00 -8.02 -6.86
N PRO A 262 4.48 -8.01 -8.12
CA PRO A 262 5.02 -9.19 -8.77
C PRO A 262 6.25 -9.72 -8.02
N GLU A 263 6.28 -11.02 -7.70
CA GLU A 263 7.44 -11.63 -7.04
C GLU A 263 8.25 -12.51 -7.99
N LYS A 264 7.57 -13.46 -8.65
CA LYS A 264 8.21 -14.44 -9.53
C LYS A 264 7.44 -14.60 -10.82
N LEU A 265 8.12 -14.49 -11.96
CA LEU A 265 7.56 -14.75 -13.28
C LEU A 265 7.18 -16.22 -13.43
N VAL A 266 5.98 -16.44 -13.92
CA VAL A 266 5.45 -17.76 -14.31
C VAL A 266 5.43 -17.88 -15.83
N SER A 267 4.99 -16.83 -16.52
CA SER A 267 4.97 -16.76 -17.99
C SER A 267 5.23 -15.33 -18.44
N ALA A 268 6.18 -15.16 -19.35
CA ALA A 268 6.34 -13.92 -20.12
C ALA A 268 5.57 -13.96 -21.45
N GLU A 269 5.11 -15.14 -21.86
CA GLU A 269 4.36 -15.30 -23.10
C GLU A 269 2.93 -14.79 -22.93
N LYS A 270 2.39 -14.22 -24.01
CA LYS A 270 0.98 -13.85 -24.08
C LYS A 270 0.10 -15.10 -24.05
N THR A 271 -0.74 -15.18 -23.02
CA THR A 271 -1.67 -16.29 -22.81
C THR A 271 -3.03 -15.77 -22.35
N ASP A 272 -4.09 -16.54 -22.58
CA ASP A 272 -5.43 -16.25 -22.06
C ASP A 272 -5.50 -16.38 -20.53
N GLY A 273 -4.49 -17.01 -19.92
CA GLY A 273 -4.39 -17.16 -18.48
C GLY A 273 -5.25 -18.27 -17.89
N LYS A 274 -5.89 -19.09 -18.73
CA LYS A 274 -6.84 -20.12 -18.30
C LYS A 274 -6.22 -21.18 -17.38
N ASP A 275 -5.00 -21.63 -17.66
CA ASP A 275 -4.28 -22.60 -16.84
C ASP A 275 -3.92 -22.07 -15.45
N TYR A 276 -4.09 -20.77 -15.24
CA TYR A 276 -3.78 -20.05 -14.00
C TYR A 276 -5.02 -19.45 -13.33
N GLY A 277 -6.23 -19.71 -13.86
CA GLY A 277 -7.49 -19.15 -13.35
C GLY A 277 -7.65 -17.65 -13.60
N LEU A 278 -6.94 -17.07 -14.57
CA LEU A 278 -7.00 -15.64 -14.92
C LEU A 278 -7.99 -15.34 -16.06
N ASP A 279 -8.54 -16.35 -16.74
CA ASP A 279 -9.66 -16.18 -17.68
C ASP A 279 -10.97 -15.84 -16.94
N LYS A 280 -11.06 -16.28 -15.69
CA LYS A 280 -12.11 -15.93 -14.72
C LYS A 280 -11.45 -15.64 -13.37
N PRO A 281 -10.90 -14.43 -13.19
CA PRO A 281 -10.20 -14.06 -11.96
C PRO A 281 -11.06 -14.32 -10.72
N LYS A 282 -10.44 -14.89 -9.69
CA LYS A 282 -11.06 -15.09 -8.36
C LYS A 282 -11.21 -13.77 -7.61
N THR A 283 -10.29 -12.85 -7.86
CA THR A 283 -10.31 -11.51 -7.27
C THR A 283 -9.80 -10.53 -8.32
N HIS A 284 -10.52 -9.42 -8.47
CA HIS A 284 -10.08 -8.27 -9.26
C HIS A 284 -9.92 -7.08 -8.32
N ILE A 285 -8.76 -6.44 -8.32
CA ILE A 285 -8.42 -5.33 -7.43
C ILE A 285 -8.08 -4.12 -8.29
N GLU A 286 -8.72 -2.98 -8.05
CA GLU A 286 -8.35 -1.68 -8.61
C GLU A 286 -8.11 -0.69 -7.47
N LEU A 287 -6.95 -0.05 -7.43
CA LEU A 287 -6.62 0.97 -6.42
C LEU A 287 -6.10 2.23 -7.10
N LYS A 288 -6.47 3.40 -6.53
CA LYS A 288 -5.88 4.69 -6.89
C LYS A 288 -5.65 5.54 -5.65
N ASP A 289 -4.59 6.34 -5.67
CA ASP A 289 -4.31 7.32 -4.63
C ASP A 289 -4.41 8.77 -5.13
N SER A 290 -4.18 9.70 -4.21
CA SER A 290 -4.25 11.15 -4.44
C SER A 290 -3.12 11.70 -5.31
N GLU A 291 -2.07 10.91 -5.56
CA GLU A 291 -1.00 11.22 -6.51
C GLU A 291 -1.30 10.67 -7.92
N ASN A 292 -2.51 10.13 -8.14
CA ASN A 292 -2.95 9.46 -9.36
C ASN A 292 -2.13 8.20 -9.72
N ARG A 293 -1.43 7.61 -8.76
CA ARG A 293 -0.85 6.27 -8.95
C ARG A 293 -1.97 5.25 -8.97
N SER A 294 -1.81 4.22 -9.78
CA SER A 294 -2.84 3.19 -9.93
C SER A 294 -2.27 1.80 -10.11
N ILE A 295 -2.92 0.82 -9.49
CA ILE A 295 -2.62 -0.59 -9.69
C ILE A 295 -3.92 -1.35 -9.94
N ILE A 296 -3.89 -2.21 -10.95
CA ILE A 296 -4.95 -3.16 -11.26
C ILE A 296 -4.35 -4.56 -11.15
N VAL A 297 -5.01 -5.46 -10.43
CA VAL A 297 -4.53 -6.83 -10.23
C VAL A 297 -5.67 -7.80 -10.49
N ASP A 298 -5.50 -8.65 -11.49
CA ASP A 298 -6.31 -9.85 -11.68
C ASP A 298 -5.62 -11.01 -10.96
N VAL A 299 -6.36 -11.70 -10.07
CA VAL A 299 -5.84 -12.79 -9.24
C VAL A 299 -6.51 -14.10 -9.61
N GLY A 300 -5.71 -15.09 -9.93
CA GLY A 300 -6.14 -16.44 -10.31
C GLY A 300 -5.99 -17.47 -9.20
N ASP A 301 -5.65 -18.69 -9.61
CA ASP A 301 -5.49 -19.85 -8.75
C ASP A 301 -4.31 -19.72 -7.78
N SER A 302 -4.32 -20.56 -6.75
CA SER A 302 -3.25 -20.66 -5.76
C SER A 302 -2.29 -21.80 -6.06
N VAL A 303 -1.03 -21.62 -5.71
CA VAL A 303 0.00 -22.66 -5.76
C VAL A 303 0.83 -22.63 -4.48
N THR A 304 1.24 -23.81 -3.99
CA THR A 304 2.12 -23.93 -2.82
C THR A 304 3.54 -24.27 -3.26
N ILE A 305 4.50 -23.46 -2.85
CA ILE A 305 5.93 -23.64 -3.12
C ILE A 305 6.65 -23.54 -1.78
N GLU A 306 7.44 -24.56 -1.41
CA GLU A 306 8.26 -24.54 -0.19
C GLU A 306 7.47 -24.23 1.11
N ASN A 307 6.21 -24.69 1.19
CA ASN A 307 5.24 -24.43 2.27
C ASN A 307 4.65 -23.01 2.33
N GLU A 308 4.93 -22.16 1.35
CA GLU A 308 4.30 -20.85 1.19
C GLU A 308 3.23 -20.92 0.10
N VAL A 309 2.15 -20.18 0.30
CA VAL A 309 1.02 -20.13 -0.65
C VAL A 309 1.13 -18.85 -1.46
N TYR A 310 1.09 -18.99 -2.77
CA TYR A 310 1.14 -17.91 -3.75
C TYR A 310 -0.14 -17.90 -4.57
N ARG A 311 -0.39 -16.78 -5.24
CA ARG A 311 -1.45 -16.62 -6.24
C ARG A 311 -0.84 -16.28 -7.58
N TYR A 312 -1.38 -16.85 -8.64
CA TYR A 312 -1.13 -16.34 -9.99
C TYR A 312 -1.78 -14.96 -10.12
N ALA A 313 -1.06 -13.98 -10.64
CA ALA A 313 -1.53 -12.62 -10.76
C ALA A 313 -1.06 -11.96 -12.05
N ARG A 314 -1.93 -11.12 -12.61
CA ARG A 314 -1.62 -10.22 -13.73
C ARG A 314 -1.80 -8.78 -13.26
N PHE A 315 -0.74 -7.99 -13.44
CA PHE A 315 -0.71 -6.60 -13.01
C PHE A 315 -0.92 -5.66 -14.20
N ASN A 316 -1.76 -4.63 -14.02
CA ASN A 316 -2.00 -3.54 -14.96
C ASN A 316 -2.34 -4.01 -16.39
N GLY A 317 -3.02 -5.16 -16.50
CA GLY A 317 -3.38 -5.77 -17.80
C GLY A 317 -2.20 -6.17 -18.68
N LYS A 318 -0.97 -6.26 -18.13
CA LYS A 318 0.20 -6.70 -18.87
C LYS A 318 0.10 -8.19 -19.24
N ASN A 319 0.93 -8.65 -20.18
CA ASN A 319 0.85 -10.03 -20.68
C ASN A 319 1.35 -11.05 -19.66
N GLU A 320 2.34 -10.66 -18.86
CA GLU A 320 3.06 -11.52 -17.94
C GLU A 320 2.16 -12.00 -16.81
N ILE A 321 2.44 -13.22 -16.38
CA ILE A 321 1.82 -13.83 -15.22
C ILE A 321 2.89 -14.02 -14.17
N PHE A 322 2.59 -13.57 -12.97
CA PHE A 322 3.47 -13.65 -11.82
C PHE A 322 2.86 -14.47 -10.69
N LEU A 323 3.70 -14.92 -9.78
CA LEU A 323 3.31 -15.25 -8.43
C LEU A 323 3.38 -13.99 -7.56
N THR A 324 2.42 -13.88 -6.65
CA THR A 324 2.40 -12.90 -5.56
C THR A 324 1.94 -13.60 -4.28
N SER A 325 2.38 -13.14 -3.12
CA SER A 325 2.02 -13.72 -1.82
C SER A 325 0.51 -13.81 -1.64
N ALA A 326 0.01 -15.02 -1.29
CA ALA A 326 -1.41 -15.18 -1.01
C ALA A 326 -1.85 -14.46 0.27
N ALA A 327 -0.94 -14.17 1.20
CA ALA A 327 -1.24 -13.42 2.41
C ALA A 327 -1.66 -11.97 2.09
N VAL A 328 -0.97 -11.32 1.16
CA VAL A 328 -1.30 -9.95 0.73
C VAL A 328 -2.66 -9.91 0.03
N ILE A 329 -2.93 -10.92 -0.80
CA ILE A 329 -4.23 -11.05 -1.47
C ILE A 329 -5.36 -11.31 -0.46
N ALA A 330 -5.08 -12.01 0.64
CA ALA A 330 -6.07 -12.37 1.64
C ALA A 330 -6.71 -11.14 2.31
N ASP A 331 -5.99 -10.04 2.49
CA ASP A 331 -6.54 -8.77 3.00
C ASP A 331 -7.73 -8.32 2.13
N PHE A 332 -7.58 -8.35 0.80
CA PHE A 332 -8.65 -7.97 -0.14
C PHE A 332 -9.76 -9.02 -0.24
N GLU A 333 -9.41 -10.31 -0.18
CA GLU A 333 -10.38 -11.40 -0.31
C GLU A 333 -11.26 -11.57 0.92
N ASN A 334 -10.70 -11.29 2.10
CA ASN A 334 -11.39 -11.45 3.37
C ASN A 334 -12.01 -10.17 3.90
N ALA A 335 -11.62 -9.00 3.38
CA ALA A 335 -12.24 -7.72 3.72
C ALA A 335 -13.77 -7.80 3.72
N ASP A 336 -14.34 -7.46 4.87
CA ASP A 336 -15.78 -7.33 5.07
C ASP A 336 -16.13 -5.83 5.05
N ALA A 337 -17.07 -5.46 4.19
CA ALA A 337 -17.50 -4.08 4.07
C ALA A 337 -18.06 -3.53 5.40
N SER A 338 -18.67 -4.38 6.22
CA SER A 338 -19.29 -3.97 7.49
C SER A 338 -18.28 -3.51 8.55
N TYR A 339 -17.05 -4.02 8.51
CA TYR A 339 -15.96 -3.60 9.39
C TYR A 339 -15.25 -2.33 8.94
N ILE A 340 -15.51 -1.86 7.71
CA ILE A 340 -14.82 -0.71 7.12
C ILE A 340 -15.68 0.57 7.19
N ILE A 341 -17.00 0.42 7.30
CA ILE A 341 -17.90 1.56 7.43
C ILE A 341 -17.96 2.08 8.86
N GLN A 342 -18.31 3.35 9.00
CA GLN A 342 -18.52 3.98 10.29
C GLN A 342 -19.59 3.21 11.11
N PRO A 343 -19.31 2.80 12.36
CA PRO A 343 -20.22 1.95 13.16
C PRO A 343 -21.42 2.71 13.75
N PHE A 344 -21.40 4.05 13.73
CA PHE A 344 -22.44 4.89 14.32
C PHE A 344 -23.55 5.21 13.32
N ILE A 345 -24.81 5.17 13.76
CA ILE A 345 -25.95 5.48 12.89
C ILE A 345 -26.01 6.97 12.52
N ALA A 346 -25.57 7.87 13.41
CA ALA A 346 -25.34 9.28 13.10
C ALA A 346 -24.30 9.88 14.03
N LEU A 347 -23.34 10.62 13.47
CA LEU A 347 -22.26 11.27 14.21
C LEU A 347 -22.17 12.73 13.82
N HIS A 348 -23.01 13.55 14.43
CA HIS A 348 -22.97 15.00 14.23
C HIS A 348 -22.19 15.66 15.38
N PRO A 349 -21.12 16.43 15.09
CA PRO A 349 -20.50 17.27 16.11
C PRO A 349 -21.54 18.22 16.69
N ARG A 350 -21.60 18.33 18.01
CA ARG A 350 -22.58 19.18 18.71
C ARG A 350 -22.64 20.61 18.16
N SER A 351 -21.49 21.17 17.81
CA SER A 351 -21.37 22.52 17.23
C SER A 351 -22.12 22.72 15.92
N ASN A 352 -22.48 21.64 15.22
CA ASN A 352 -23.16 21.65 13.93
C ASN A 352 -24.66 21.32 14.07
N VAL A 353 -25.16 21.09 15.28
CA VAL A 353 -26.56 20.75 15.55
C VAL A 353 -27.23 21.92 16.27
N GLU A 354 -28.43 22.30 15.83
CA GLU A 354 -29.27 23.31 16.49
C GLU A 354 -30.38 22.68 17.34
N LYS A 355 -30.93 21.55 16.86
CA LYS A 355 -32.06 20.86 17.48
C LYS A 355 -31.96 19.36 17.29
N ILE A 356 -32.38 18.61 18.30
CA ILE A 356 -32.60 17.16 18.19
C ILE A 356 -34.02 16.86 18.66
N GLU A 357 -34.77 16.11 17.87
CA GLU A 357 -36.09 15.59 18.22
C GLU A 357 -36.03 14.07 18.33
N ILE A 358 -36.30 13.55 19.53
CA ILE A 358 -36.34 12.12 19.81
C ILE A 358 -37.81 11.78 20.04
N LYS A 359 -38.40 11.00 19.13
CA LYS A 359 -39.78 10.52 19.20
C LYS A 359 -39.78 9.03 19.49
N ASN A 360 -40.58 8.62 20.47
CA ASN A 360 -40.77 7.22 20.82
C ASN A 360 -42.23 7.01 21.26
N LYS A 361 -42.75 5.77 21.19
CA LYS A 361 -44.13 5.41 21.55
C LYS A 361 -44.57 5.98 22.91
N ASP A 362 -43.64 6.04 23.88
CA ASP A 362 -43.95 6.46 25.24
C ASP A 362 -43.84 7.97 25.45
N LYS A 363 -42.79 8.61 24.92
CA LYS A 363 -42.45 10.02 25.20
C LYS A 363 -41.61 10.64 24.08
N ASP A 364 -41.80 11.94 23.93
CA ASP A 364 -41.03 12.79 23.02
C ASP A 364 -40.09 13.72 23.81
N TYR A 365 -38.90 13.94 23.26
CA TYR A 365 -37.92 14.88 23.78
C TYR A 365 -37.46 15.82 22.68
N THR A 366 -37.37 17.11 23.01
CA THR A 366 -36.74 18.12 22.16
C THR A 366 -35.53 18.70 22.87
N VAL A 367 -34.39 18.61 22.20
CA VAL A 367 -33.11 19.17 22.65
C VAL A 367 -32.82 20.43 21.84
N PHE A 368 -32.49 21.54 22.50
CA PHE A 368 -32.07 22.79 21.85
C PHE A 368 -30.70 23.23 22.34
N PHE A 369 -29.92 23.79 21.42
CA PHE A 369 -28.66 24.47 21.72
C PHE A 369 -28.81 25.97 21.50
N LYS A 370 -28.83 26.76 22.58
CA LYS A 370 -29.09 28.20 22.51
C LYS A 370 -27.85 29.02 22.84
N THR A 371 -27.62 30.05 22.02
CA THR A 371 -26.62 31.09 22.31
C THR A 371 -27.22 32.11 23.27
N GLU A 372 -26.66 32.22 24.47
CA GLU A 372 -27.17 33.09 25.54
C GLU A 372 -26.01 33.82 26.25
N GLY A 373 -25.86 35.12 25.97
CA GLY A 373 -24.74 35.91 26.49
C GLY A 373 -23.39 35.37 25.99
N ASP A 374 -22.50 35.05 26.92
CA ASP A 374 -21.15 34.52 26.61
C ASP A 374 -21.16 33.02 26.27
N LYS A 375 -22.31 32.34 26.40
CA LYS A 375 -22.48 30.91 26.08
C LYS A 375 -22.73 30.74 24.59
N LYS A 376 -21.65 30.63 23.82
CA LYS A 376 -21.64 30.50 22.35
C LYS A 376 -20.55 29.55 21.87
N ILE A 377 -20.59 29.20 20.59
CA ILE A 377 -19.46 28.50 19.96
C ILE A 377 -18.26 29.44 19.96
N ALA A 378 -17.16 28.97 20.55
CA ALA A 378 -15.87 29.66 20.57
C ALA A 378 -14.90 28.90 19.67
N VAL A 379 -13.93 29.60 19.11
CA VAL A 379 -12.81 29.00 18.37
C VAL A 379 -11.55 29.41 19.13
N ASP A 380 -10.74 28.45 19.53
CA ASP A 380 -9.47 28.76 20.18
C ASP A 380 -8.37 29.14 19.15
N ASP A 381 -7.20 29.53 19.64
CA ASP A 381 -6.10 30.04 18.81
C ASP A 381 -5.57 28.99 17.81
N GLU A 382 -5.90 27.71 18.03
CA GLU A 382 -5.56 26.57 17.15
C GLU A 382 -6.67 26.26 16.13
N GLY A 383 -7.76 27.04 16.12
CA GLY A 383 -8.88 26.84 15.21
C GLY A 383 -9.90 25.81 15.69
N VAL A 384 -9.77 25.26 16.90
CA VAL A 384 -10.67 24.22 17.41
C VAL A 384 -11.98 24.85 17.88
N LYS A 385 -13.10 24.40 17.30
CA LYS A 385 -14.45 24.81 17.71
C LYS A 385 -14.82 24.18 19.05
N ARG A 386 -15.12 25.01 20.04
CA ARG A 386 -15.68 24.61 21.35
C ARG A 386 -17.11 25.09 21.47
N ASP A 387 -18.05 24.15 21.56
CA ASP A 387 -19.44 24.49 21.79
C ASP A 387 -19.71 24.76 23.28
N ASN A 388 -19.97 26.03 23.62
CA ASN A 388 -20.37 26.45 24.97
C ASN A 388 -21.82 26.92 25.05
N ARG A 389 -22.66 26.65 24.03
CA ARG A 389 -24.08 26.99 24.06
C ARG A 389 -24.77 26.33 25.26
N ASN A 390 -25.82 26.97 25.76
CA ASN A 390 -26.67 26.34 26.77
C ASN A 390 -27.50 25.23 26.13
N THR A 391 -27.68 24.12 26.85
CA THR A 391 -28.50 23.01 26.38
C THR A 391 -29.81 22.95 27.15
N TYR A 392 -30.90 22.77 26.42
CA TYR A 392 -32.23 22.59 26.97
C TYR A 392 -32.81 21.26 26.52
N ILE A 393 -33.43 20.51 27.43
CA ILE A 393 -34.25 19.33 27.11
C ILE A 393 -35.67 19.64 27.58
N ASN A 394 -36.64 19.63 26.67
CA ASN A 394 -38.04 20.02 26.93
C ASN A 394 -38.13 21.34 27.71
N ASP A 395 -37.39 22.36 27.22
CA ASP A 395 -37.26 23.70 27.80
C ASP A 395 -36.64 23.81 29.20
N LYS A 396 -36.18 22.70 29.82
CA LYS A 396 -35.40 22.73 31.06
C LYS A 396 -33.90 22.86 30.75
N LEU A 397 -33.24 23.84 31.37
CA LEU A 397 -31.78 24.04 31.28
C LEU A 397 -31.05 22.87 31.93
N ILE A 398 -30.11 22.26 31.21
CA ILE A 398 -29.32 21.11 31.69
C ILE A 398 -27.89 21.54 32.00
N GLU A 399 -27.36 21.04 33.11
CA GLU A 399 -25.95 21.22 33.50
C GLU A 399 -25.02 20.61 32.45
N LYS A 400 -23.92 21.31 32.14
CA LYS A 400 -23.02 20.95 31.02
C LYS A 400 -22.45 19.54 31.18
N GLU A 401 -22.03 19.18 32.38
CA GLU A 401 -21.41 17.89 32.70
C GLU A 401 -22.40 16.75 32.45
N LYS A 402 -23.62 16.85 33.01
CA LYS A 402 -24.69 15.85 32.82
C LYS A 402 -25.13 15.72 31.37
N PHE A 403 -25.03 16.81 30.60
CA PHE A 403 -25.36 16.81 29.19
C PHE A 403 -24.31 16.13 28.31
N SER A 404 -23.01 16.21 28.66
CA SER A 404 -21.95 15.57 27.87
C SER A 404 -22.21 14.09 27.70
N ASP A 405 -22.48 13.40 28.81
CA ASP A 405 -22.82 11.98 28.85
C ASP A 405 -24.08 11.64 28.03
N PHE A 406 -25.08 12.53 28.04
CA PHE A 406 -26.29 12.35 27.22
C PHE A 406 -25.99 12.51 25.73
N TYR A 407 -25.18 13.49 25.34
CA TYR A 407 -24.81 13.67 23.95
C TYR A 407 -23.95 12.52 23.45
N GLU A 408 -23.05 11.99 24.29
CA GLU A 408 -22.31 10.75 24.02
C GLU A 408 -23.27 9.57 23.78
N ALA A 409 -24.33 9.44 24.59
CA ALA A 409 -25.35 8.41 24.37
C ALA A 409 -26.14 8.61 23.07
N VAL A 410 -26.36 9.85 22.63
CA VAL A 410 -27.00 10.16 21.33
C VAL A 410 -26.08 9.76 20.17
N THR A 411 -24.82 10.20 20.19
CA THR A 411 -23.86 9.94 19.11
C THR A 411 -23.30 8.52 19.13
N GLY A 412 -23.38 7.84 20.27
CA GLY A 412 -22.87 6.51 20.49
C GLY A 412 -23.83 5.39 20.08
N ILE A 413 -25.01 5.71 19.54
CA ILE A 413 -25.89 4.68 18.99
C ILE A 413 -25.18 4.06 17.78
N SER A 414 -24.94 2.75 17.86
CA SER A 414 -24.30 1.95 16.83
C SER A 414 -25.27 0.91 16.27
N PHE A 415 -24.84 0.21 15.24
CA PHE A 415 -25.48 -1.00 14.78
C PHE A 415 -24.66 -2.23 15.15
N ASP A 416 -25.36 -3.34 15.38
CA ASP A 416 -24.75 -4.64 15.73
C ASP A 416 -24.53 -5.51 14.48
N ASP A 417 -25.33 -5.29 13.43
CA ASP A 417 -25.25 -6.05 12.19
C ASP A 417 -25.87 -5.26 11.02
N ILE A 418 -25.55 -5.67 9.79
CA ILE A 418 -26.11 -5.13 8.55
C ILE A 418 -26.77 -6.25 7.75
N ILE A 419 -28.06 -6.06 7.46
CA ILE A 419 -28.84 -6.96 6.63
C ILE A 419 -28.92 -6.37 5.22
N THR A 420 -28.63 -7.20 4.22
CA THR A 420 -28.84 -6.90 2.79
C THR A 420 -30.14 -7.54 2.31
N ASP A 421 -30.67 -7.07 1.17
CA ASP A 421 -31.90 -7.60 0.55
C ASP A 421 -33.14 -7.64 1.48
N TYR A 422 -33.20 -6.72 2.43
CA TYR A 422 -34.34 -6.56 3.32
C TYR A 422 -35.34 -5.53 2.79
N THR A 423 -36.59 -5.61 3.25
CA THR A 423 -37.60 -4.56 3.05
C THR A 423 -38.19 -4.24 4.40
N ILE A 424 -38.11 -2.97 4.80
CA ILE A 424 -38.68 -2.52 6.07
C ILE A 424 -40.20 -2.70 6.03
N GLU A 425 -40.71 -3.45 7.00
CA GLU A 425 -42.13 -3.63 7.25
C GLU A 425 -42.57 -2.90 8.53
N GLY A 426 -43.84 -2.52 8.59
CA GLY A 426 -44.44 -1.90 9.77
C GLY A 426 -44.20 -0.39 9.89
N ASN A 427 -44.85 0.21 10.88
CA ASN A 427 -44.77 1.64 11.15
C ASN A 427 -43.48 1.99 11.91
N VAL A 428 -43.03 3.24 11.75
CA VAL A 428 -41.95 3.83 12.56
C VAL A 428 -42.33 3.73 14.05
N THR A 429 -41.46 3.11 14.84
CA THR A 429 -41.65 2.93 16.30
C THR A 429 -40.89 4.00 17.10
N ALA A 430 -39.73 4.42 16.61
CA ALA A 430 -38.97 5.54 17.15
C ALA A 430 -38.35 6.35 16.00
N LYS A 431 -38.09 7.63 16.23
CA LYS A 431 -37.46 8.52 15.26
C LYS A 431 -36.50 9.47 15.98
N ILE A 432 -35.30 9.65 15.44
CA ILE A 432 -34.39 10.73 15.84
C ILE A 432 -34.23 11.66 14.65
N GLU A 433 -34.38 12.96 14.86
CA GLU A 433 -34.29 13.98 13.83
C GLU A 433 -33.38 15.12 14.31
N TYR A 434 -32.34 15.38 13.53
CA TYR A 434 -31.36 16.44 13.75
C TYR A 434 -31.68 17.61 12.83
N THR A 435 -31.74 18.82 13.38
CA THR A 435 -31.67 20.04 12.58
C THR A 435 -30.25 20.59 12.67
N LEU A 436 -29.57 20.65 11.54
CA LEU A 436 -28.19 21.08 11.44
C LEU A 436 -28.08 22.61 11.30
N SER A 437 -26.93 23.18 11.67
CA SER A 437 -26.68 24.63 11.63
C SER A 437 -26.67 25.22 10.23
N ASN A 438 -26.53 24.38 9.18
CA ASN A 438 -26.68 24.80 7.78
C ASN A 438 -28.15 24.84 7.32
N GLY A 439 -29.10 24.43 8.18
CA GLY A 439 -30.53 24.38 7.89
C GLY A 439 -31.02 23.04 7.33
N GLU A 440 -30.12 22.08 7.06
CA GLU A 440 -30.48 20.74 6.63
C GLU A 440 -31.00 19.91 7.81
N THR A 441 -31.74 18.85 7.50
CA THR A 441 -32.24 17.89 8.48
C THR A 441 -31.72 16.50 8.16
N ASP A 442 -31.26 15.79 9.17
CA ASP A 442 -30.91 14.37 9.10
C ASP A 442 -31.85 13.59 10.01
N SER A 443 -32.38 12.46 9.54
CA SER A 443 -33.34 11.70 10.33
C SER A 443 -33.18 10.20 10.19
N ILE A 444 -33.34 9.54 11.34
CA ILE A 444 -33.22 8.11 11.50
C ILE A 444 -34.56 7.59 11.97
N GLU A 445 -35.13 6.68 11.18
CA GLU A 445 -36.41 6.03 11.48
C GLU A 445 -36.15 4.59 11.89
N PHE A 446 -36.62 4.23 13.09
CA PHE A 446 -36.46 2.91 13.67
C PHE A 446 -37.75 2.12 13.57
N HIS A 447 -37.68 0.95 12.95
CA HIS A 447 -38.79 0.01 12.81
C HIS A 447 -38.54 -1.21 13.70
N ASP A 448 -39.59 -1.79 14.26
CA ASP A 448 -39.46 -3.02 15.05
C ASP A 448 -38.99 -4.17 14.15
N TYR A 449 -37.87 -4.81 14.52
CA TYR A 449 -37.37 -6.01 13.83
C TYR A 449 -37.67 -7.28 14.63
N ASP A 450 -37.15 -7.38 15.86
CA ASP A 450 -37.43 -8.49 16.77
C ASP A 450 -37.53 -8.03 18.23
N SER A 451 -37.38 -8.93 19.21
CA SER A 451 -37.45 -8.56 20.64
C SER A 451 -36.29 -7.67 21.10
N ASN A 452 -35.16 -7.71 20.42
CA ASN A 452 -33.89 -7.11 20.84
C ASN A 452 -33.49 -5.92 19.96
N PHE A 453 -33.87 -5.94 18.68
CA PHE A 453 -33.39 -5.00 17.68
C PHE A 453 -34.51 -4.18 17.03
N TYR A 454 -34.19 -2.92 16.78
CA TYR A 454 -34.78 -2.14 15.71
C TYR A 454 -34.02 -2.38 14.41
N ILE A 455 -34.67 -2.05 13.30
CA ILE A 455 -34.01 -1.92 12.00
C ILE A 455 -34.17 -0.50 11.47
N THR A 456 -33.11 0.04 10.90
CA THR A 456 -33.06 1.35 10.22
C THR A 456 -32.36 1.20 8.89
N GLU A 457 -32.77 1.98 7.89
CA GLU A 457 -32.03 2.11 6.63
C GLU A 457 -31.10 3.32 6.71
N LYS A 458 -29.81 3.15 6.36
CA LYS A 458 -28.84 4.24 6.31
C LYS A 458 -28.00 4.12 5.05
N GLY A 459 -28.20 5.04 4.11
CA GLY A 459 -27.78 4.81 2.74
C GLY A 459 -28.70 3.78 2.08
N LYS A 460 -28.57 3.59 0.77
CA LYS A 460 -29.51 2.74 0.04
C LYS A 460 -29.05 1.29 0.08
N GLY A 461 -29.91 0.40 0.59
CA GLY A 461 -29.62 -1.04 0.66
C GLY A 461 -28.80 -1.51 1.86
N ALA A 462 -28.49 -0.63 2.82
CA ALA A 462 -27.87 -1.01 4.09
C ALA A 462 -28.89 -0.89 5.23
N TYR A 463 -29.40 -2.04 5.68
CA TYR A 463 -30.37 -2.12 6.77
C TYR A 463 -29.68 -2.55 8.05
N MET A 464 -29.54 -1.60 8.98
CA MET A 464 -28.75 -1.75 10.20
C MET A 464 -29.61 -2.21 11.35
N LEU A 465 -29.17 -3.27 12.05
CA LEU A 465 -29.78 -3.71 13.30
C LEU A 465 -29.26 -2.88 14.47
N VAL A 466 -30.15 -2.16 15.15
CA VAL A 466 -29.81 -1.27 16.26
C VAL A 466 -30.44 -1.79 17.54
N SER A 467 -29.67 -1.89 18.61
CA SER A 467 -30.16 -2.40 19.89
C SER A 467 -31.32 -1.55 20.43
N LYS A 468 -32.45 -2.21 20.77
CA LYS A 468 -33.57 -1.58 21.48
C LYS A 468 -33.15 -1.05 22.85
N GLN A 469 -32.13 -1.65 23.46
CA GLN A 469 -31.60 -1.20 24.74
C GLN A 469 -30.94 0.17 24.62
N ASP A 470 -30.26 0.47 23.53
CA ASP A 470 -29.58 1.76 23.33
C ASP A 470 -30.59 2.89 23.21
N ILE A 471 -31.64 2.68 22.41
CA ILE A 471 -32.74 3.65 22.27
C ILE A 471 -33.52 3.81 23.59
N ARG A 472 -33.75 2.73 24.33
CA ARG A 472 -34.38 2.81 25.66
C ARG A 472 -33.49 3.58 26.63
N ALA A 473 -32.19 3.29 26.68
CA ALA A 473 -31.23 3.96 27.55
C ALA A 473 -31.16 5.46 27.24
N LEU A 474 -31.17 5.85 25.95
CA LEU A 474 -31.23 7.25 25.54
C LEU A 474 -32.48 7.96 26.10
N VAL A 475 -33.65 7.34 25.95
CA VAL A 475 -34.92 7.88 26.46
C VAL A 475 -34.93 7.98 27.98
N ASP A 476 -34.48 6.93 28.69
CA ASP A 476 -34.39 6.92 30.14
C ASP A 476 -33.41 8.00 30.64
N TYR A 477 -32.31 8.22 29.92
CA TYR A 477 -31.35 9.28 30.24
C TYR A 477 -32.00 10.67 30.06
N ALA A 478 -32.64 10.92 28.91
CA ALA A 478 -33.36 12.18 28.67
C ALA A 478 -34.37 12.46 29.79
N GLN A 479 -35.12 11.44 30.20
CA GLN A 479 -36.08 11.53 31.28
C GLN A 479 -35.43 11.89 32.62
N ARG A 480 -34.33 11.22 32.98
CA ARG A 480 -33.62 11.44 34.24
C ARG A 480 -33.13 12.88 34.35
N LEU A 481 -32.56 13.43 33.27
CA LEU A 481 -32.05 14.81 33.23
C LEU A 481 -33.13 15.85 33.48
N ILE A 482 -34.37 15.58 33.07
CA ILE A 482 -35.48 16.51 33.30
C ILE A 482 -36.19 16.30 34.65
N THR A 483 -36.08 15.13 35.28
CA THR A 483 -36.72 14.83 36.58
C THR A 483 -35.84 14.95 37.81
N GLU A 484 -34.53 14.83 37.69
CA GLU A 484 -33.63 15.10 38.82
C GLU A 484 -33.62 16.62 39.08
N GLU A 485 -34.02 17.00 40.30
CA GLU A 485 -33.84 18.34 40.89
C GLU A 485 -32.47 18.45 41.58
#